data_AF-A0A5B9FMS2-F1
#
_entry.id   AF-A0A5B9FMS2-F1
#
_cell.length_a   1.000
_cell.length_b   1.000
_cell.length_c   1.000
_cell.angle_alpha   90.00
_cell.angle_beta   90.00
_cell.angle_gamma   90.00
#
_symmetry.space_group_name_H-M   'P 1'
#
loop_
_entity.id
_entity.type
_entity.pdbx_description
1 polymer ?
#
loop_
_entity_poly.entity_id
_entity_poly.type
_entity_poly.pdbx_seq_one_letter_code
_entity_poly.pdbx_strand_id
1 'polypeptide(L)' 'MVTALDDVNDAAATVNLIDNNDGSVTLVKADGTQVAVAKADITANGDGTYTFTNNDGSDVTIDTTA' A
#
# COMPACT_ATOMS: atom_id res chain seq x y z
N MET A 1 -36.45 -17.63 1.69
CA MET A 1 -36.29 -16.86 2.93
C MET A 1 -34.80 -16.68 3.12
N VAL A 2 -34.26 -15.50 2.81
CA VAL A 2 -32.90 -15.16 3.26
C VAL A 2 -33.03 -14.75 4.71
N THR A 3 -32.28 -15.39 5.60
CA THR A 3 -32.31 -15.10 7.03
C THR A 3 -31.37 -13.94 7.30
N ALA A 4 -31.75 -13.02 8.19
CA ALA A 4 -30.94 -11.88 8.60
C ALA A 4 -29.54 -12.23 9.17
N LEU A 5 -29.20 -13.53 9.28
CA LEU A 5 -27.84 -13.99 9.56
C LEU A 5 -26.89 -13.78 8.38
N ASP A 6 -27.39 -13.75 7.14
CA ASP A 6 -26.56 -13.48 5.95
C ASP A 6 -26.07 -12.02 5.96
N ASP A 7 -26.96 -11.08 6.31
CA ASP A 7 -26.64 -9.65 6.44
C ASP A 7 -25.64 -9.35 7.59
N VAL A 8 -25.69 -10.14 8.69
CA VAL A 8 -24.76 -9.99 9.82
C VAL A 8 -23.36 -10.55 9.48
N ASN A 9 -23.27 -11.54 8.59
CA ASN A 9 -21.98 -12.02 8.07
C ASN A 9 -21.34 -11.02 7.09
N ASP A 10 -22.13 -10.20 6.40
CA ASP A 10 -21.63 -9.14 5.51
C ASP A 10 -21.18 -7.89 6.31
N ALA A 11 -21.81 -7.60 7.45
CA ALA A 11 -21.44 -6.49 8.33
C ALA A 11 -20.10 -6.67 9.08
N ALA A 12 -19.52 -7.87 9.08
CA ALA A 12 -18.20 -8.17 9.63
C ALA A 12 -17.08 -8.12 8.57
N ALA A 13 -17.37 -7.62 7.37
CA ALA A 13 -16.40 -7.53 6.29
C ALA A 13 -15.27 -6.53 6.64
N THR A 14 -14.19 -7.08 7.19
CA THR A 14 -13.02 -6.31 7.63
C THR A 14 -12.16 -5.95 6.43
N VAL A 15 -11.83 -4.67 6.29
CA VAL A 15 -10.76 -4.23 5.40
C VAL A 15 -9.41 -4.55 6.06
N ASN A 16 -8.57 -5.32 5.37
CA ASN A 16 -7.24 -5.70 5.86
C ASN A 16 -6.13 -5.15 4.96
N LEU A 17 -4.98 -4.89 5.58
CA LEU A 17 -3.73 -4.57 4.89
C LEU A 17 -2.72 -5.66 5.22
N ILE A 18 -2.18 -6.30 4.18
CA ILE A 18 -1.13 -7.32 4.30
C ILE A 18 0.16 -6.71 3.79
N ASP A 19 1.22 -6.71 4.61
CA ASP A 19 2.57 -6.41 4.13
C ASP A 19 3.14 -7.66 3.44
N ASN A 20 3.54 -7.54 2.18
CA ASN A 20 4.05 -8.65 1.38
C ASN A 20 5.57 -8.84 1.52
N ASN A 21 6.27 -7.98 2.29
CA ASN A 21 7.72 -7.98 2.47
C ASN A 21 8.54 -7.88 1.17
N ASP A 22 7.93 -7.47 0.06
CA ASP A 22 8.54 -7.37 -1.27
C ASP A 22 8.48 -5.94 -1.85
N GLY A 23 8.25 -4.94 -1.00
CA GLY A 23 8.05 -3.55 -1.43
C GLY A 23 6.59 -3.23 -1.79
N SER A 24 5.63 -4.11 -1.54
CA SER A 24 4.20 -3.84 -1.73
C SER A 24 3.36 -4.16 -0.48
N VAL A 25 2.15 -3.61 -0.44
CA VAL A 25 1.08 -4.01 0.48
C VAL A 25 -0.15 -4.44 -0.31
N THR A 26 -0.89 -5.42 0.20
CA THR A 26 -2.17 -5.85 -0.37
C THR A 26 -3.32 -5.31 0.48
N LEU A 27 -4.15 -4.45 -0.11
CA LEU A 27 -5.44 -4.08 0.45
C LEU A 27 -6.45 -5.17 0.11
N VAL A 28 -6.95 -5.86 1.13
CA VAL A 28 -8.08 -6.80 1.02
C VAL A 28 -9.34 -6.02 1.41
N LYS A 29 -10.23 -5.80 0.43
CA LYS A 29 -11.50 -5.12 0.66
C LYS A 29 -12.49 -6.05 1.36
N ALA A 30 -13.54 -5.45 1.91
CA ALA A 30 -14.68 -6.13 2.51
C ALA A 30 -15.29 -7.22 1.59
N ASP A 31 -15.39 -6.95 0.29
CA ASP A 31 -15.92 -7.88 -0.72
C ASP A 31 -14.93 -9.00 -1.14
N GLY A 32 -13.77 -9.09 -0.49
CA GLY A 32 -12.70 -10.03 -0.81
C GLY A 32 -11.82 -9.62 -2.00
N THR A 33 -12.13 -8.52 -2.70
CA THR A 33 -11.27 -7.99 -3.76
C THR A 33 -9.93 -7.56 -3.19
N GLN A 34 -8.86 -7.95 -3.87
CA GLN A 34 -7.50 -7.59 -3.49
C GLN A 34 -6.92 -6.54 -4.45
N VAL A 35 -6.24 -5.55 -3.89
CA VAL A 35 -5.54 -4.51 -4.64
C VAL A 35 -4.12 -4.42 -4.11
N ALA A 36 -3.14 -4.68 -4.97
CA ALA A 36 -1.73 -4.47 -4.65
C ALA A 36 -1.37 -2.99 -4.81
N VAL A 37 -0.64 -2.45 -3.84
CA VAL A 37 -0.15 -1.08 -3.82
C VAL A 37 1.36 -1.13 -3.56
N ALA A 38 2.15 -0.52 -4.45
CA ALA A 38 3.58 -0.40 -4.23
C ALA A 38 3.87 0.59 -3.09
N LYS A 39 4.87 0.26 -2.25
CA LYS A 39 5.41 1.18 -1.25
C LYS A 39 6.27 2.23 -1.96
N ALA A 40 6.40 3.38 -1.32
CA ALA A 40 7.39 4.38 -1.72
C ALA A 40 8.51 4.42 -0.67
N ASP A 41 9.73 4.65 -1.14
CA ASP A 41 10.94 4.71 -0.34
C ASP A 41 11.68 6.04 -0.54
N ILE A 42 12.39 6.47 0.50
CA ILE A 42 13.35 7.59 0.43
C ILE A 42 14.71 7.08 0.89
N THR A 43 15.72 7.24 0.04
CA THR A 43 17.11 6.86 0.33
C THR A 43 17.99 8.11 0.38
N ALA A 44 18.80 8.23 1.44
CA ALA A 44 19.81 9.30 1.52
C ALA A 44 21.08 8.88 0.75
N ASN A 45 21.63 9.78 -0.07
CA ASN A 45 22.79 9.48 -0.92
C ASN A 45 24.14 9.86 -0.27
N GLY A 46 24.11 10.51 0.88
CA GLY A 46 25.31 10.88 1.66
C GLY A 46 26.00 12.17 1.21
N ASP A 47 25.50 12.84 0.19
CA ASP A 47 26.01 14.10 -0.36
C ASP A 47 25.03 15.28 -0.19
N GLY A 48 24.00 15.11 0.64
CA GLY A 48 22.92 16.08 0.80
C GLY A 48 21.80 15.97 -0.24
N THR A 49 21.87 14.97 -1.12
CA THR A 49 20.74 14.57 -1.98
C THR A 49 20.01 13.33 -1.44
N TYR A 50 18.75 13.19 -1.86
CA TYR A 50 17.87 12.07 -1.52
C TYR A 50 17.19 11.54 -2.77
N THR A 51 16.99 10.23 -2.83
CA THR A 51 16.28 9.55 -3.92
C THR A 51 14.91 9.10 -3.41
N PHE A 52 13.84 9.62 -3.99
CA PHE A 52 12.47 9.16 -3.80
C PHE A 52 12.09 8.18 -4.90
N THR A 53 11.71 6.96 -4.51
CA THR A 53 11.25 5.90 -5.41
C THR A 53 9.81 5.56 -5.04
N ASN A 54 8.86 5.84 -5.93
CA ASN A 54 7.44 5.45 -5.77
C ASN A 54 7.09 4.18 -6.57
N ASN A 55 8.10 3.53 -7.15
CA ASN A 55 7.97 2.32 -7.97
C ASN A 55 7.04 2.49 -9.19
N ASP A 56 6.90 3.72 -9.73
CA ASP A 56 6.20 3.98 -11.01
C ASP A 56 7.09 3.83 -12.25
N GLY A 57 8.35 3.43 -12.02
CA GLY A 57 9.40 3.30 -13.04
C GLY A 57 10.32 4.53 -13.14
N SER A 58 10.06 5.59 -12.38
CA SER A 58 10.89 6.79 -12.33
C SER A 58 11.24 7.18 -10.89
N ASP A 59 12.49 7.55 -10.67
CA ASP A 59 12.94 8.12 -9.39
C ASP A 59 13.00 9.65 -9.48
N VAL A 60 12.82 10.29 -8.32
CA VAL A 60 13.01 11.74 -8.16
C VAL A 60 14.20 11.98 -7.22
N THR A 61 15.18 12.75 -7.68
CA THR A 61 16.27 13.25 -6.82
C THR A 61 15.89 14.60 -6.21
N ILE A 62 16.03 14.70 -4.90
CA ILE A 62 15.80 15.91 -4.12
C ILE A 62 17.17 16.39 -3.63
N ASP A 63 17.57 17.61 -4.00
CA ASP A 63 18.80 18.25 -3.53
C ASP A 63 18.48 19.26 -2.42
N THR A 64 19.14 19.12 -1.27
CA THR A 64 18.95 19.98 -0.09
C THR A 64 20.15 20.89 0.18
N THR A 65 21.13 20.91 -0.71
CA THR A 65 22.38 21.66 -0.56
C THR A 65 22.36 23.05 -1.21
N ALA A 66 21.21 23.43 -1.78
CA ALA A 66 20.98 24.72 -2.43
C ALA A 66 21.03 25.93 -1.47
#